data_AF-A0A2U9CLV0-F1
#
_entry.id   AF-A0A2U9CLV0-F1
#
_cell.length_a   1.000
_cell.length_b   1.000
_cell.length_c   1.000
_cell.angle_alpha   90.00
_cell.angle_beta   90.00
_cell.angle_gamma   90.00
#
_symmetry.space_group_name_H-M   'P 1'
#
loop_
_entity.id
_entity.type
_entity.pdbx_description
1 polymer ?
#
loop_
_entity_poly.entity_id
_entity_poly.type
_entity_poly.pdbx_seq_one_letter_code
_entity_poly.pdbx_strand_id
1 'polypeptide(L)'
;MRNLISMAVILHVVITAAGLQLNGEEVQFGDMIAYPPVCDGKITLQHFAVYVGDRTFPGKEPEHDIFERLSMCTNKLHFTLKATMAWLHITEDTETLSPTCIFSTLNVADKPYVFNYLDGYKENGKEYKKGKEEKMEERIREKYNKCSLYSAVGNNCEHLATYVRYGEKISLQVNLSGEKLCILPKAQQKLVYAKGVAKCQNKDG
;
A
#
# COMPACT_ATOMS: atom_id res chain seq x y z
N MET A 1 -40.84 4.68 14.89
CA MET A 1 -40.13 4.02 13.77
C MET A 1 -39.63 5.00 12.69
N ARG A 2 -40.44 5.94 12.16
CA ARG A 2 -39.97 6.94 11.18
C ARG A 2 -38.74 7.75 11.63
N ASN A 3 -38.67 8.16 12.90
CA ASN A 3 -37.55 8.97 13.40
C ASN A 3 -36.24 8.17 13.56
N LEU A 4 -36.34 6.88 13.91
CA LEU A 4 -35.17 5.99 14.00
C LEU A 4 -34.61 5.64 12.62
N ILE A 5 -35.49 5.42 11.63
CA ILE A 5 -35.10 5.19 10.24
C ILE A 5 -34.45 6.46 9.67
N SER A 6 -35.01 7.64 9.93
CA SER A 6 -34.44 8.92 9.50
C SER A 6 -33.04 9.16 10.08
N MET A 7 -32.83 8.92 11.37
CA MET A 7 -31.50 9.05 11.98
C MET A 7 -30.49 8.04 11.44
N ALA A 8 -30.90 6.78 11.22
CA ALA A 8 -30.01 5.78 10.64
C ALA A 8 -29.62 6.11 9.20
N VAL A 9 -30.56 6.63 8.40
CA VAL A 9 -30.32 7.09 7.02
C VAL A 9 -29.42 8.33 7.03
N ILE A 10 -29.69 9.32 7.89
CA ILE A 10 -28.86 10.53 8.00
C ILE A 10 -27.45 10.17 8.47
N LEU A 11 -27.30 9.27 9.45
CA LEU A 11 -25.99 8.83 9.92
C LEU A 11 -25.22 8.07 8.84
N HIS A 12 -25.87 7.15 8.10
CA HIS A 12 -25.24 6.49 6.95
C HIS A 12 -24.86 7.51 5.86
N VAL A 13 -25.74 8.47 5.55
CA VAL A 13 -25.48 9.52 4.55
C VAL A 13 -24.30 10.41 4.98
N VAL A 14 -24.22 10.80 6.25
CA VAL A 14 -23.11 11.59 6.80
C VAL A 14 -21.80 10.81 6.77
N ILE A 15 -21.82 9.51 7.09
CA ILE A 15 -20.63 8.65 7.00
C ILE A 15 -20.21 8.46 5.54
N THR A 16 -21.14 8.28 4.61
CA THR A 16 -20.80 8.17 3.17
C THR A 16 -20.35 9.50 2.55
N ALA A 17 -20.81 10.64 3.08
CA ALA A 17 -20.42 11.97 2.61
C ALA A 17 -19.08 12.44 3.18
N ALA A 18 -18.72 11.98 4.37
CA ALA A 18 -17.38 12.12 4.94
C ALA A 18 -16.52 10.96 4.43
N GLY A 19 -15.92 11.11 3.25
CA GLY A 19 -15.03 10.10 2.68
C GLY A 19 -13.95 9.61 3.67
N LEU A 20 -13.32 8.48 3.36
CA LEU A 20 -12.23 7.94 4.18
C LEU A 20 -11.15 9.01 4.39
N GLN A 21 -10.77 9.23 5.65
CA GLN A 21 -9.72 10.18 6.01
C GLN A 21 -8.56 9.47 6.71
N LEU A 22 -7.34 9.76 6.28
CA LEU A 22 -6.10 9.31 6.94
C LEU A 22 -5.29 10.54 7.32
N ASN A 23 -4.96 10.68 8.61
CA ASN A 23 -4.25 11.85 9.16
C ASN A 23 -4.89 13.22 8.79
N GLY A 24 -6.22 13.26 8.63
CA GLY A 24 -6.96 14.47 8.26
C GLY A 24 -6.93 14.80 6.75
N GLU A 25 -6.35 13.92 5.93
CA GLU A 25 -6.41 13.99 4.47
C GLU A 25 -7.50 13.06 3.94
N GLU A 26 -8.37 13.57 3.07
CA GLU A 26 -9.35 12.75 2.35
C GLU A 26 -8.62 11.84 1.36
N VAL A 27 -8.87 10.53 1.45
CA VAL A 27 -8.21 9.52 0.63
C VAL A 27 -8.95 9.36 -0.69
N GLN A 28 -8.21 9.47 -1.78
CA GLN A 28 -8.74 9.37 -3.14
C GLN A 28 -8.13 8.19 -3.90
N PHE A 29 -8.84 7.72 -4.93
CA PHE A 29 -8.34 6.68 -5.82
C PHE A 29 -6.95 7.03 -6.37
N GLY A 30 -6.03 6.07 -6.30
CA GLY A 30 -4.65 6.21 -6.77
C GLY A 30 -3.72 6.89 -5.77
N ASP A 31 -4.18 7.26 -4.57
CA ASP A 31 -3.30 7.72 -3.51
C ASP A 31 -2.38 6.62 -3.03
N MET A 32 -1.10 6.98 -2.87
CA MET A 32 -0.12 6.11 -2.27
C MET A 32 -0.35 6.11 -0.76
N ILE A 33 -0.61 4.92 -0.22
CA ILE A 33 -0.77 4.71 1.21
C ILE A 33 0.53 4.15 1.75
N ALA A 34 1.11 4.84 2.73
CA ALA A 34 2.33 4.42 3.40
C ALA A 34 2.02 3.97 4.83
N TYR A 35 2.68 2.92 5.26
CA TYR A 35 2.63 2.44 6.64
C TYR A 35 3.89 2.86 7.38
N PRO A 36 3.78 3.35 8.63
CA PRO A 36 4.96 3.73 9.39
C PRO A 36 5.89 2.53 9.62
N PRO A 37 7.22 2.70 9.48
CA PRO A 37 8.17 1.65 9.80
C PRO A 37 8.21 1.42 11.32
N VAL A 38 8.24 0.14 11.74
CA VAL A 38 8.39 -0.23 13.15
C VAL A 38 9.87 -0.38 13.47
N CYS A 39 10.45 0.50 14.26
CA CYS A 39 11.89 0.46 14.56
C CYS A 39 12.17 -0.46 15.76
N ASP A 40 12.52 -1.72 15.50
CA ASP A 40 12.80 -2.75 16.51
C ASP A 40 14.27 -3.23 16.54
N GLY A 41 15.18 -2.45 15.95
CA GLY A 41 16.60 -2.79 15.82
C GLY A 41 16.94 -3.64 14.58
N LYS A 42 15.97 -3.93 13.71
CA LYS A 42 16.17 -4.60 12.41
C LYS A 42 16.06 -3.62 11.24
N ILE A 43 16.48 -4.05 10.05
CA ILE A 43 16.24 -3.31 8.80
C ILE A 43 14.73 -3.17 8.61
N THR A 44 14.23 -1.94 8.63
CA THR A 44 12.81 -1.66 8.52
C THR A 44 12.55 -0.85 7.27
N LEU A 45 11.88 -1.50 6.32
CA LEU A 45 11.43 -0.88 5.09
C LEU A 45 9.99 -0.42 5.30
N GLN A 46 9.72 0.80 4.87
CA GLN A 46 8.35 1.31 4.83
C GLN A 46 7.52 0.51 3.83
N HIS A 47 6.32 0.08 4.24
CA HIS A 47 5.40 -0.60 3.34
C HIS A 47 4.51 0.40 2.61
N PHE A 48 4.19 0.11 1.35
CA PHE A 48 3.39 0.96 0.47
C PHE A 48 2.29 0.17 -0.22
N ALA A 49 1.14 0.83 -0.39
CA ALA A 49 0.00 0.37 -1.14
C ALA A 49 -0.58 1.51 -1.98
N VAL A 50 -1.57 1.22 -2.82
CA VAL A 50 -2.36 2.21 -3.57
C VAL A 50 -3.81 2.07 -3.19
N TYR A 51 -4.46 3.16 -2.79
CA TYR A 51 -5.89 3.15 -2.51
C TYR A 51 -6.69 2.97 -3.80
N VAL A 52 -7.52 1.92 -3.83
CA VAL A 52 -8.42 1.60 -4.94
C VAL A 52 -9.89 1.84 -4.58
N GLY A 53 -10.23 1.92 -3.30
CA GLY A 53 -11.60 2.14 -2.81
C GLY A 53 -12.61 1.20 -3.48
N ASP A 54 -13.75 1.76 -3.89
CA ASP A 54 -14.86 1.02 -4.48
C ASP A 54 -14.66 0.68 -5.98
N ARG A 55 -13.51 1.02 -6.58
CA ARG A 55 -13.24 0.70 -7.99
C ARG A 55 -13.29 -0.80 -8.22
N THR A 56 -13.92 -1.21 -9.32
CA THR A 56 -14.09 -2.62 -9.66
C THR A 56 -12.92 -3.14 -10.50
N PHE A 57 -12.28 -4.20 -9.99
CA PHE A 57 -11.23 -4.93 -10.69
C PHE A 57 -11.53 -6.44 -10.67
N PRO A 58 -11.16 -7.19 -11.73
CA PRO A 58 -11.23 -8.65 -11.72
C PRO A 58 -10.44 -9.22 -10.53
N GLY A 59 -11.08 -10.06 -9.73
CA GLY A 59 -10.46 -10.70 -8.56
C GLY A 59 -10.25 -9.77 -7.34
N LYS A 60 -10.88 -8.60 -7.34
CA LYS A 60 -10.99 -7.75 -6.15
C LYS A 60 -12.32 -8.02 -5.44
N GLU A 61 -12.25 -8.42 -4.18
CA GLU A 61 -13.42 -8.57 -3.32
C GLU A 61 -13.99 -7.21 -2.85
N PRO A 62 -15.27 -7.13 -2.45
CA PRO A 62 -15.91 -5.88 -2.02
C PRO A 62 -15.21 -5.18 -0.84
N GLU A 63 -14.65 -5.94 0.10
CA GLU A 63 -13.95 -5.45 1.30
C GLU A 63 -12.51 -5.01 1.05
N HIS A 64 -11.97 -5.29 -0.14
CA HIS A 64 -10.64 -4.82 -0.49
C HIS A 64 -10.73 -3.36 -0.93
N ASP A 65 -9.81 -2.53 -0.48
CA ASP A 65 -9.79 -1.08 -0.74
C ASP A 65 -8.38 -0.59 -1.09
N ILE A 66 -7.38 -1.46 -1.02
CA ILE A 66 -6.00 -1.20 -1.44
C ILE A 66 -5.48 -2.26 -2.42
N PHE A 67 -4.54 -1.84 -3.26
CA PHE A 67 -3.73 -2.70 -4.12
C PHE A 67 -2.28 -2.58 -3.69
N GLU A 68 -1.66 -3.70 -3.34
CA GLU A 68 -0.35 -3.71 -2.70
C GLU A 68 0.52 -4.86 -3.16
N ARG A 69 1.81 -4.74 -2.84
CA ARG A 69 2.77 -5.82 -3.03
C ARG A 69 3.21 -6.40 -1.70
N LEU A 70 2.90 -7.66 -1.43
CA LEU A 70 3.41 -8.36 -0.26
C LEU A 70 4.86 -8.83 -0.52
N SER A 71 5.72 -8.68 0.49
CA SER A 71 6.99 -9.40 0.50
C SER A 71 6.70 -10.88 0.75
N MET A 72 7.48 -11.78 0.16
CA MET A 72 7.32 -13.24 0.32
C MET A 72 7.65 -13.74 1.75
N CYS A 73 7.58 -12.89 2.77
CA CYS A 73 7.82 -13.25 4.17
C CYS A 73 6.66 -12.84 5.09
N THR A 74 5.41 -12.81 4.59
CA THR A 74 4.25 -12.72 5.48
C THR A 74 3.62 -14.09 5.62
N ASN A 75 4.03 -14.82 6.65
CA ASN A 75 3.18 -15.81 7.32
C ASN A 75 1.97 -15.09 7.95
N LYS A 76 1.06 -14.59 7.11
CA LYS A 76 -0.32 -14.21 7.48
C LYS A 76 -1.36 -15.09 6.78
N LEU A 77 -0.95 -16.12 6.05
CA LEU A 77 -1.81 -17.22 5.62
C LEU A 77 -1.74 -18.41 6.60
N HIS A 78 -1.70 -18.12 7.91
CA HIS A 78 -1.80 -19.16 8.94
C HIS A 78 -2.91 -18.84 9.93
N PHE A 79 -4.09 -18.46 9.45
CA PHE A 79 -5.36 -18.48 10.19
C PHE A 79 -6.48 -18.09 9.21
N THR A 80 -7.05 -18.98 8.42
CA THR A 80 -8.48 -19.34 8.58
C THR A 80 -8.91 -20.50 7.67
N LEU A 81 -8.00 -21.18 6.97
CA LEU A 81 -8.32 -22.31 6.09
C LEU A 81 -8.02 -23.70 6.68
N LYS A 82 -7.78 -23.80 7.99
CA LYS A 82 -7.52 -25.10 8.65
C LYS A 82 -8.79 -25.85 9.10
N ALA A 83 -9.97 -25.24 9.06
CA ALA A 83 -11.17 -25.85 9.66
C ALA A 83 -12.08 -26.63 8.70
N THR A 84 -11.94 -26.51 7.37
CA THR A 84 -12.93 -27.09 6.43
C THR A 84 -12.37 -28.08 5.41
N MET A 85 -11.06 -28.31 5.36
CA MET A 85 -10.41 -29.18 4.36
C MET A 85 -9.78 -30.45 4.97
N ALA A 86 -10.44 -31.06 5.96
CA ALA A 86 -9.98 -32.30 6.58
C ALA A 86 -10.32 -33.59 5.79
N TRP A 87 -10.82 -33.47 4.54
CA TRP A 87 -11.29 -34.62 3.74
C TRP A 87 -10.64 -34.76 2.36
N LEU A 88 -9.45 -34.20 2.16
CA LEU A 88 -8.70 -34.46 0.93
C LEU A 88 -7.22 -34.65 1.26
N HIS A 89 -6.80 -35.91 1.26
CA HIS A 89 -5.39 -36.29 1.26
C HIS A 89 -4.70 -35.67 0.04
N ILE A 90 -4.05 -34.52 0.21
CA ILE A 90 -3.11 -33.98 -0.77
C ILE A 90 -1.72 -33.96 -0.12
N THR A 91 -0.84 -34.66 -0.80
CA THR A 91 0.58 -34.91 -0.58
C THR A 91 1.43 -33.67 -0.90
N GLU A 92 2.59 -33.61 -0.23
CA GLU A 92 3.81 -32.85 -0.58
C GLU A 92 3.73 -31.32 -0.72
N ASP A 93 4.62 -30.68 0.04
CA ASP A 93 4.91 -29.25 0.06
C ASP A 93 5.28 -28.72 -1.33
N THR A 94 4.29 -28.21 -2.07
CA THR A 94 4.53 -27.16 -3.06
C THR A 94 4.17 -25.84 -2.41
N GLU A 95 5.17 -25.10 -1.93
CA GLU A 95 5.09 -23.65 -1.73
C GLU A 95 4.62 -23.03 -3.05
N THR A 96 3.31 -22.92 -3.24
CA THR A 96 2.73 -22.16 -4.32
C THR A 96 3.13 -20.71 -4.08
N LEU A 97 4.11 -20.23 -4.85
CA LEU A 97 4.57 -18.85 -4.89
C LEU A 97 3.33 -17.94 -4.92
N SER A 98 2.96 -17.38 -3.77
CA SER A 98 1.74 -16.59 -3.69
C SER A 98 1.89 -15.36 -4.60
N PRO A 99 0.82 -14.94 -5.29
CA PRO A 99 0.88 -13.73 -6.08
C PRO A 99 1.34 -12.57 -5.19
N THR A 100 2.45 -11.93 -5.57
CA THR A 100 3.03 -10.89 -4.73
C THR A 100 2.31 -9.55 -4.84
N CYS A 101 1.44 -9.35 -5.83
CA CYS A 101 0.62 -8.14 -5.98
C CYS A 101 -0.86 -8.47 -5.98
N ILE A 102 -1.56 -7.99 -4.97
CA ILE A 102 -2.91 -8.40 -4.61
C ILE A 102 -3.77 -7.19 -4.23
N PHE A 103 -5.08 -7.44 -4.18
CA PHE A 103 -6.01 -6.58 -3.47
C PHE A 103 -6.12 -7.05 -2.02
N SER A 104 -6.22 -6.10 -1.09
CA SER A 104 -6.39 -6.38 0.34
C SER A 104 -7.17 -5.23 1.01
N THR A 105 -7.40 -5.36 2.31
CA THR A 105 -8.11 -4.37 3.12
C THR A 105 -7.12 -3.48 3.88
N LEU A 106 -7.37 -2.18 3.86
CA LEU A 106 -6.65 -1.14 4.58
C LEU A 106 -6.82 -1.37 6.08
N ASN A 107 -5.70 -1.63 6.75
CA ASN A 107 -5.70 -1.73 8.20
C ASN A 107 -5.43 -0.35 8.83
N VAL A 108 -6.50 0.36 9.20
CA VAL A 108 -6.40 1.66 9.88
C VAL A 108 -5.70 1.60 11.24
N ALA A 109 -5.67 0.44 11.89
CA ALA A 109 -4.98 0.27 13.18
C ALA A 109 -3.45 0.37 13.05
N ASP A 110 -2.90 0.09 11.85
CA ASP A 110 -1.48 0.24 11.55
C ASP A 110 -1.09 1.71 11.30
N LYS A 111 -2.02 2.65 11.54
CA LYS A 111 -1.85 4.09 11.37
C LYS A 111 -1.28 4.49 9.99
N PRO A 112 -1.87 3.99 8.88
CA PRO A 112 -1.44 4.36 7.55
C PRO A 112 -1.71 5.84 7.26
N TYR A 113 -1.00 6.39 6.29
CA TYR A 113 -1.15 7.78 5.88
C TYR A 113 -0.95 7.94 4.37
N VAL A 114 -1.57 8.98 3.80
CA VAL A 114 -1.38 9.34 2.39
C VAL A 114 0.02 9.91 2.21
N PHE A 115 0.76 9.40 1.22
CA PHE A 115 2.16 9.79 1.00
C PHE A 115 2.53 9.86 -0.48
N ASN A 116 1.91 10.82 -1.17
CA ASN A 116 2.15 11.12 -2.59
C ASN A 116 3.41 12.00 -2.80
N TYR A 117 4.55 11.61 -2.23
CA TYR A 117 5.71 12.50 -2.06
C TYR A 117 6.35 13.03 -3.35
N LEU A 118 6.16 12.33 -4.49
CA LEU A 118 6.63 12.79 -5.80
C LEU A 118 5.70 13.83 -6.43
N ASP A 119 4.49 14.06 -5.95
CA ASP A 119 3.61 15.08 -6.53
C ASP A 119 4.28 16.47 -6.50
N GLY A 120 4.38 17.08 -7.68
CA GLY A 120 5.05 18.38 -7.89
C GLY A 120 6.59 18.33 -7.82
N TYR A 121 7.20 17.16 -7.58
CA TYR A 121 8.65 17.01 -7.66
C TYR A 121 9.13 17.20 -9.11
N LYS A 122 10.27 17.89 -9.28
CA LYS A 122 10.88 18.14 -10.58
C LYS A 122 12.29 17.56 -10.64
N GLU A 123 12.56 16.77 -11.67
CA GLU A 123 13.85 16.15 -11.92
C GLU A 123 14.15 16.22 -13.42
N ASN A 124 15.31 16.77 -13.79
CA ASN A 124 15.74 16.90 -15.19
C ASN A 124 14.68 17.53 -16.12
N GLY A 125 13.94 18.53 -15.63
CA GLY A 125 12.89 19.21 -16.39
C GLY A 125 11.55 18.46 -16.44
N LYS A 126 11.48 17.23 -15.93
CA LYS A 126 10.25 16.47 -15.78
C LYS A 126 9.60 16.76 -14.43
N GLU A 127 8.31 17.03 -14.42
CA GLU A 127 7.50 17.15 -13.20
C GLU A 127 6.66 15.88 -12.99
N TYR A 128 6.72 15.31 -11.79
CA TYR A 128 5.91 14.15 -11.41
C TYR A 128 4.51 14.61 -10.97
N LYS A 129 3.48 13.96 -11.53
CA LYS A 129 2.06 14.24 -11.27
C LYS A 129 1.31 12.93 -11.19
N LYS A 130 0.23 12.89 -10.41
CA LYS A 130 -0.76 11.81 -10.44
C LYS A 130 -1.11 11.46 -11.89
N GLY A 131 -0.99 10.18 -12.23
CA GLY A 131 -1.39 9.67 -13.53
C GLY A 131 -2.90 9.80 -13.75
N LYS A 132 -3.33 9.76 -15.01
CA LYS A 132 -4.76 9.64 -15.32
C LYS A 132 -5.31 8.35 -14.72
N GLU A 133 -6.53 8.39 -14.19
CA GLU A 133 -7.12 7.25 -13.48
C GLU A 133 -7.18 6.01 -14.37
N GLU A 134 -7.49 6.16 -15.66
CA GLU A 134 -7.53 5.04 -16.62
C GLU A 134 -6.15 4.38 -16.76
N LYS A 135 -5.07 5.18 -16.75
CA LYS A 135 -3.70 4.65 -16.78
C LYS A 135 -3.31 3.96 -15.48
N MET A 136 -3.80 4.42 -14.33
CA MET A 136 -3.57 3.73 -13.06
C MET A 136 -4.32 2.40 -13.03
N GLU A 137 -5.56 2.36 -13.53
CA GLU A 137 -6.32 1.11 -13.65
C GLU A 137 -5.66 0.10 -14.61
N GLU A 138 -5.18 0.55 -15.77
CA GLU A 138 -4.42 -0.28 -16.71
C GLU A 138 -3.22 -0.95 -16.02
N ARG A 139 -2.44 -0.18 -15.25
CA ARG A 139 -1.26 -0.67 -14.54
C ARG A 139 -1.59 -1.63 -13.39
N ILE A 140 -2.70 -1.40 -12.67
CA ILE A 140 -3.20 -2.33 -11.66
C ILE A 140 -3.57 -3.66 -12.32
N ARG A 141 -4.34 -3.63 -13.42
CA ARG A 141 -4.71 -4.85 -14.18
C ARG A 141 -3.50 -5.56 -14.77
N GLU A 142 -2.48 -4.81 -15.19
CA GLU A 142 -1.21 -5.37 -15.66
C GLU A 142 -0.48 -6.13 -14.55
N LYS A 143 -0.50 -5.62 -13.32
CA LYS A 143 0.31 -6.14 -12.20
C LYS A 143 -0.41 -7.15 -11.32
N TYR A 144 -1.74 -7.14 -11.29
CA TYR A 144 -2.53 -8.06 -10.49
C TYR A 144 -2.15 -9.53 -10.76
N ASN A 145 -1.73 -10.23 -9.71
CA ASN A 145 -1.20 -11.61 -9.75
C ASN A 145 0.00 -11.85 -10.70
N LYS A 146 0.66 -10.79 -11.18
CA LYS A 146 1.73 -10.84 -12.21
C LYS A 146 3.02 -10.15 -11.79
N CYS A 147 3.17 -9.87 -10.50
CA CYS A 147 4.39 -9.29 -9.98
C CYS A 147 5.52 -10.34 -9.92
N SER A 148 6.65 -10.03 -10.57
CA SER A 148 7.89 -10.81 -10.51
C SER A 148 8.46 -10.86 -9.08
N LEU A 149 9.52 -11.64 -8.82
CA LEU A 149 10.12 -11.84 -7.49
C LEU A 149 10.38 -10.54 -6.73
N TYR A 150 10.15 -10.58 -5.40
CA TYR A 150 10.34 -9.43 -4.52
C TYR A 150 11.82 -9.15 -4.33
N SER A 151 12.20 -7.87 -4.44
CA SER A 151 13.52 -7.39 -4.05
C SER A 151 13.38 -6.10 -3.27
N ALA A 152 13.87 -6.10 -2.03
CA ALA A 152 13.89 -4.95 -1.12
C ALA A 152 14.46 -3.68 -1.77
N VAL A 153 15.43 -3.86 -2.68
CA VAL A 153 16.22 -2.77 -3.29
C VAL A 153 15.85 -2.49 -4.75
N GLY A 154 14.90 -3.22 -5.34
CA GLY A 154 14.58 -3.06 -6.77
C GLY A 154 13.16 -3.36 -7.21
N ASN A 155 12.47 -4.34 -6.63
CA ASN A 155 11.09 -4.68 -6.99
C ASN A 155 10.29 -4.90 -5.71
N ASN A 156 10.08 -3.81 -4.99
CA ASN A 156 9.43 -3.75 -3.69
C ASN A 156 8.04 -3.10 -3.80
N CYS A 157 7.36 -2.92 -2.66
CA CYS A 157 6.05 -2.30 -2.59
C CYS A 157 6.00 -0.84 -3.04
N GLU A 158 7.07 -0.08 -2.79
CA GLU A 158 7.14 1.32 -3.24
C GLU A 158 7.27 1.42 -4.76
N HIS A 159 8.08 0.56 -5.39
CA HIS A 159 8.17 0.50 -6.85
C HIS A 159 6.83 0.17 -7.50
N LEU A 160 5.99 -0.66 -6.86
CA LEU A 160 4.63 -0.91 -7.34
C LEU A 160 3.78 0.37 -7.22
N ALA A 161 3.77 0.99 -6.05
CA ALA A 161 2.93 2.15 -5.77
C ALA A 161 3.27 3.34 -6.68
N THR A 162 4.56 3.63 -6.85
CA THR A 162 5.03 4.68 -7.76
C THR A 162 4.77 4.33 -9.22
N TYR A 163 4.91 3.06 -9.61
CA TYR A 163 4.56 2.64 -10.96
C TYR A 163 3.08 2.85 -11.26
N VAL A 164 2.20 2.44 -10.35
CA VAL A 164 0.75 2.65 -10.51
C VAL A 164 0.45 4.14 -10.62
N ARG A 165 0.89 4.96 -9.65
CA ARG A 165 0.55 6.40 -9.61
C ARG A 165 1.21 7.20 -10.73
N TYR A 166 2.51 7.03 -10.96
CA TYR A 166 3.32 7.90 -11.82
C TYR A 166 3.71 7.27 -13.16
N GLY A 167 3.61 5.95 -13.29
CA GLY A 167 4.09 5.21 -14.46
C GLY A 167 5.57 4.85 -14.41
N GLU A 168 6.24 5.15 -13.31
CA GLU A 168 7.67 4.90 -13.13
C GLU A 168 7.93 4.18 -11.83
N LYS A 169 8.79 3.16 -11.90
CA LYS A 169 9.19 2.37 -10.74
C LYS A 169 10.29 3.12 -10.00
N ILE A 170 9.90 3.87 -8.97
CA ILE A 170 10.80 4.62 -8.10
C ILE A 170 10.63 4.09 -6.68
N SER A 171 11.73 3.89 -5.97
CA SER A 171 11.71 3.61 -4.55
C SER A 171 12.73 4.50 -3.86
N LEU A 172 12.28 5.28 -2.90
CA LEU A 172 13.13 6.13 -2.08
C LEU A 172 13.39 5.54 -0.67
N GLN A 173 12.98 4.30 -0.43
CA GLN A 173 13.31 3.57 0.79
C GLN A 173 14.83 3.64 1.08
N VAL A 174 15.16 4.19 2.25
CA VAL A 174 16.48 4.15 2.85
C VAL A 174 16.42 3.25 4.07
N ASN A 175 17.51 2.54 4.41
CA ASN A 175 17.55 1.78 5.65
C ASN A 175 17.39 2.74 6.85
N LEU A 176 16.35 2.53 7.65
CA LEU A 176 16.03 3.36 8.82
C LEU A 176 16.67 2.85 10.13
N SER A 177 17.45 1.76 10.09
CA SER A 177 18.18 1.23 11.26
C SER A 177 19.43 2.03 11.65
N GLY A 178 19.71 3.14 10.98
CA GLY A 178 20.92 3.96 11.20
C GLY A 178 22.16 3.46 10.45
N GLU A 179 22.11 2.31 9.79
CA GLU A 179 23.17 1.86 8.87
C GLU A 179 22.97 2.46 7.48
N LYS A 180 24.04 3.05 6.91
CA LYS A 180 24.07 3.64 5.56
C LYS A 180 23.91 2.56 4.48
N LEU A 181 22.69 2.08 4.25
CA LEU A 181 22.34 1.46 2.98
C LEU A 181 21.65 2.53 2.11
N CYS A 182 22.48 3.38 1.48
CA CYS A 182 22.03 4.40 0.55
C CYS A 182 22.04 3.82 -0.88
N ILE A 183 20.87 3.65 -1.49
CA ILE A 183 20.75 3.27 -2.92
C ILE A 183 20.41 4.49 -3.79
N LEU A 184 20.11 5.63 -3.17
CA LEU A 184 19.66 6.83 -3.89
C LEU A 184 20.77 7.86 -4.13
N PRO A 185 20.75 8.56 -5.29
CA PRO A 185 21.45 9.83 -5.45
C PRO A 185 21.09 10.84 -4.35
N LYS A 186 22.08 11.60 -3.86
CA LYS A 186 21.93 12.57 -2.74
C LYS A 186 20.79 13.59 -2.92
N ALA A 187 20.42 13.92 -4.16
CA ALA A 187 19.33 14.84 -4.46
C ALA A 187 17.95 14.29 -4.06
N GLN A 188 17.74 12.98 -4.22
CA GLN A 188 16.48 12.31 -3.88
C GLN A 188 16.38 12.06 -2.36
N GLN A 189 17.51 11.84 -1.68
CA GLN A 189 17.57 11.75 -0.21
C GLN A 189 17.09 13.06 0.46
N LYS A 190 17.47 14.23 -0.07
CA LYS A 190 16.99 15.52 0.46
C LYS A 190 15.47 15.68 0.36
N LEU A 191 14.84 15.10 -0.66
CA LEU A 191 13.37 15.12 -0.81
C LEU A 191 12.69 14.26 0.27
N VAL A 192 13.22 13.06 0.52
CA VAL A 192 12.79 12.12 1.57
C VAL A 192 12.87 12.75 2.97
N TYR A 193 13.99 13.40 3.28
CA TYR A 193 14.19 14.05 4.57
C TYR A 193 13.42 15.38 4.71
N ALA A 194 13.21 16.13 3.63
CA ALA A 194 12.50 17.42 3.66
C ALA A 194 10.97 17.30 3.61
N LYS A 195 10.42 16.26 2.96
CA LYS A 195 8.98 16.02 2.84
C LYS A 195 8.43 14.99 3.84
N GLY A 196 9.28 14.44 4.71
CA GLY A 196 8.88 13.61 5.83
C GLY A 196 8.47 12.19 5.45
N VAL A 197 9.45 11.32 5.17
CA VAL A 197 9.24 9.92 5.57
C VAL A 197 9.03 9.91 7.08
N ALA A 198 7.96 9.24 7.53
CA ALA A 198 7.59 9.20 8.94
C ALA A 198 8.81 8.91 9.81
N LYS A 199 9.05 9.77 10.80
CA LYS A 199 9.97 9.46 11.89
C LYS A 199 9.54 8.10 12.46
N CYS A 200 10.51 7.22 12.74
CA CYS A 200 10.28 5.95 13.42
C CYS A 200 9.24 6.12 14.53
N GLN A 201 8.18 5.31 14.53
CA GLN A 201 7.36 5.19 15.72
C GLN A 201 8.19 4.37 16.71
N ASN A 202 8.65 5.01 17.80
CA ASN A 202 9.25 4.28 18.91
C ASN A 202 8.21 3.30 19.44
N LYS A 203 8.63 2.09 19.82
CA LYS A 203 7.73 1.10 20.45
C LYS A 203 7.07 1.62 21.73
N ASP A 204 7.61 2.71 22.30
CA ASP A 204 7.22 3.25 23.61
C ASP A 204 6.52 4.62 23.55
N GLY A 205 6.20 5.15 22.35
CA GLY A 205 5.56 6.46 22.18
C GLY A 205 6.52 7.58 21.77
#